data_AF-A0A5J6F963-F1
#
_entry.id   AF-A0A5J6F963-F1
#
_cell.length_a   1.000
_cell.length_b   1.000
_cell.length_c   1.000
_cell.angle_alpha   90.00
_cell.angle_beta   90.00
_cell.angle_gamma   90.00
#
_symmetry.space_group_name_H-M   'P 1'
#
loop_
_entity.id
_entity.type
_entity.pdbx_description
1 polymer ?
#
loop_
_entity_poly.entity_id
_entity_poly.type
_entity_poly.pdbx_seq_one_letter_code
_entity_poly.pdbx_strand_id
1 'polypeptide(L)'
;MVSRPDTAPPREPAPGPPEGTPPLHVASRLHAFNRFELKYLVPVDQAAEIRDELSERMDRDLNSPPGGYGVWSLYYDSPQLRFYWEKIEGLKFRRKLRIRHYGDPAGVTDASPVCVEIKQRVNRVTQKRRITLPYGTARRLCDARETVEHGPKERPFVHEVLDLVVRLNLRPTAITGYQREALVGRGSDTGLRVTFDRRVRGRDRDFHFGLAGAENRFTIPPHMAVMEIKVDERTPYWITDLAARRNLNLVRISKYVQSIEAFGLAPRSVFHIGDADCPPPPATPLDPQPPVHEAPVKAGAQ
;
A
#
# COMPACT_ATOMS: atom_id res chain seq x y z
N MET A 1 -29.80 66.06 -60.55
CA MET A 1 -30.38 64.76 -60.17
C MET A 1 -29.45 64.12 -59.16
N VAL A 2 -29.75 64.26 -57.88
CA VAL A 2 -28.93 63.79 -56.77
C VAL A 2 -29.74 62.72 -56.04
N SER A 3 -29.27 61.48 -56.11
CA SER A 3 -29.96 60.29 -55.58
C SER A 3 -29.75 60.16 -54.08
N ARG A 4 -30.83 59.78 -53.39
CA ARG A 4 -30.96 59.60 -51.94
C ARG A 4 -30.17 58.37 -51.44
N PRO A 5 -29.78 58.33 -50.15
CA PRO A 5 -29.12 57.17 -49.55
C PRO A 5 -30.15 56.11 -49.13
N ASP A 6 -29.85 54.84 -49.43
CA ASP A 6 -30.65 53.69 -49.04
C ASP A 6 -30.15 53.12 -47.71
N THR A 7 -31.11 52.78 -46.83
CA THR A 7 -30.89 52.52 -45.40
C THR A 7 -30.81 51.02 -45.15
N ALA A 8 -29.71 50.51 -44.60
CA ALA A 8 -29.55 49.10 -44.26
C ALA A 8 -30.41 48.68 -43.05
N PRO A 9 -31.01 47.48 -43.04
CA PRO A 9 -31.85 47.01 -41.93
C PRO A 9 -31.01 46.61 -40.70
N PRO A 10 -31.59 46.63 -39.48
CA PRO A 10 -30.86 46.38 -38.24
C PRO A 10 -30.46 44.90 -38.09
N ARG A 11 -29.23 44.67 -37.61
CA ARG A 11 -28.70 43.34 -37.29
C ARG A 11 -29.34 42.81 -36.00
N GLU A 12 -29.91 41.61 -36.06
CA GLU A 12 -30.35 40.85 -34.89
C GLU A 12 -29.17 40.51 -33.95
N PRO A 13 -29.38 40.50 -32.62
CA PRO A 13 -28.33 40.14 -31.67
C PRO A 13 -28.07 38.63 -31.67
N ALA A 14 -26.80 38.25 -31.68
CA ALA A 14 -26.36 36.86 -31.57
C ALA A 14 -26.79 36.24 -30.22
N PRO A 15 -27.18 34.96 -30.18
CA PRO A 15 -27.58 34.31 -28.93
C PRO A 15 -26.37 34.14 -28.01
N GLY A 16 -26.53 34.54 -26.74
CA GLY A 16 -25.55 34.33 -25.68
C GLY A 16 -25.33 32.83 -25.38
N PRO A 17 -24.19 32.48 -24.76
CA PRO A 17 -23.88 31.08 -24.46
C PRO A 17 -24.88 30.51 -23.44
N PRO A 18 -25.26 29.22 -23.55
CA PRO A 18 -26.16 28.60 -22.59
C PRO A 18 -25.50 28.51 -21.20
N GLU A 19 -26.14 29.10 -20.20
CA GLU A 19 -25.87 28.83 -18.79
C GLU A 19 -26.18 27.36 -18.47
N GLY A 20 -25.29 26.72 -17.71
CA GLY A 20 -25.51 25.35 -17.21
C GLY A 20 -24.69 24.26 -17.89
N THR A 21 -23.40 24.48 -18.14
CA THR A 21 -22.47 23.36 -18.40
C THR A 21 -22.13 22.72 -17.05
N PRO A 22 -22.56 21.47 -16.76
CA PRO A 22 -22.04 20.75 -15.60
C PRO A 22 -20.52 20.63 -15.75
N PRO A 23 -19.73 20.63 -14.66
CA PRO A 23 -18.28 20.58 -14.76
C PRO A 23 -17.92 19.39 -15.64
N LEU A 24 -17.35 19.71 -16.81
CA LEU A 24 -16.85 18.73 -17.76
C LEU A 24 -16.03 17.76 -16.95
N HIS A 25 -16.53 16.52 -16.88
CA HIS A 25 -15.77 15.39 -16.40
C HIS A 25 -14.62 15.26 -17.40
N VAL A 26 -13.54 16.00 -17.13
CA VAL A 26 -12.27 15.86 -17.84
C VAL A 26 -11.76 14.50 -17.39
N ALA A 27 -12.29 13.46 -18.03
CA ALA A 27 -11.57 12.23 -18.28
C ALA A 27 -10.28 12.69 -18.97
N SER A 28 -9.28 12.94 -18.15
CA SER A 28 -8.03 13.54 -18.54
C SER A 28 -7.39 12.66 -19.59
N ARG A 29 -7.08 13.29 -20.71
CA ARG A 29 -6.24 12.77 -21.79
C ARG A 29 -5.11 11.95 -21.19
N LEU A 30 -4.83 10.80 -21.81
CA LEU A 30 -3.69 9.93 -21.51
C LEU A 30 -2.37 10.73 -21.56
N HIS A 31 -2.02 11.39 -20.47
CA HIS A 31 -0.64 11.67 -20.14
C HIS A 31 -0.17 10.46 -19.35
N ALA A 32 0.63 9.60 -20.00
CA ALA A 32 1.31 8.50 -19.33
C ALA A 32 2.40 9.12 -18.42
N PHE A 33 1.99 9.61 -17.26
CA PHE A 33 2.91 10.16 -16.27
C PHE A 33 3.82 9.04 -15.75
N ASN A 34 5.14 9.28 -15.81
CA ASN A 34 6.10 8.38 -15.17
C ASN A 34 5.92 8.48 -13.65
N ARG A 35 5.30 7.46 -13.03
CA ARG A 35 5.15 7.42 -11.58
C ARG A 35 6.33 6.71 -10.93
N PHE A 36 7.00 7.39 -10.01
CA PHE A 36 8.13 6.83 -9.25
C PHE A 36 7.66 6.34 -7.87
N GLU A 37 8.27 5.26 -7.39
CA GLU A 37 8.04 4.67 -6.06
C GLU A 37 9.41 4.58 -5.37
N LEU A 38 9.67 5.48 -4.43
CA LEU A 38 10.88 5.55 -3.62
C LEU A 38 10.58 4.93 -2.26
N LYS A 39 11.50 4.12 -1.73
CA LYS A 39 11.33 3.46 -0.44
C LYS A 39 12.53 3.68 0.44
N TYR A 40 12.25 3.88 1.71
CA TYR A 40 13.22 4.11 2.76
C TYR A 40 12.85 3.21 3.95
N LEU A 41 13.88 2.75 4.66
CA LEU A 41 13.71 2.12 5.95
C LEU A 41 14.11 3.14 7.01
N VAL A 42 13.20 3.47 7.91
CA VAL A 42 13.37 4.55 8.89
C VAL A 42 13.03 4.06 10.29
N PRO A 43 13.80 4.41 11.33
CA PRO A 43 13.39 4.18 12.71
C PRO A 43 12.01 4.80 12.99
N VAL A 44 11.19 4.14 13.81
CA VAL A 44 9.80 4.55 14.06
C VAL A 44 9.71 5.96 14.65
N ASP A 45 10.63 6.34 15.53
CA ASP A 45 10.63 7.68 16.14
C ASP A 45 10.96 8.76 15.11
N GLN A 46 11.98 8.51 14.27
CA GLN A 46 12.29 9.40 13.15
C GLN A 46 11.14 9.47 12.14
N ALA A 47 10.43 8.36 11.90
CA ALA A 47 9.28 8.34 11.01
C ALA A 47 8.12 9.20 11.54
N ALA A 48 7.94 9.30 12.85
CA ALA A 48 6.96 10.19 13.47
C ALA A 48 7.32 11.67 13.24
N GLU A 49 8.58 12.05 13.49
CA GLU A 49 9.07 13.41 13.21
C GLU A 49 8.92 13.79 11.73
N ILE A 50 9.31 12.87 10.82
CA ILE A 50 9.18 13.09 9.38
C ILE A 50 7.70 13.25 9.00
N ARG A 51 6.80 12.43 9.56
CA ARG A 51 5.36 12.55 9.31
C ARG A 51 4.82 13.92 9.74
N ASP A 52 5.25 14.41 10.90
CA ASP A 52 4.76 15.68 11.44
C ASP A 52 5.24 16.85 10.56
N GLU A 53 6.51 16.84 10.16
CA GLU A 53 7.06 17.79 9.17
C GLU A 53 6.34 17.72 7.80
N LEU A 54 6.03 16.51 7.31
CA LEU A 54 5.26 16.34 6.07
C LEU A 54 3.84 16.89 6.20
N SER A 55 3.22 16.82 7.37
CA SER A 55 1.82 17.24 7.60
C SER A 55 1.62 18.76 7.50
N GLU A 56 2.70 19.53 7.59
CA GLU A 56 2.70 20.98 7.31
C GLU A 56 2.36 21.27 5.84
N ARG A 57 2.69 20.34 4.93
CA ARG A 57 2.56 20.52 3.47
C ARG A 57 1.65 19.52 2.78
N MET A 58 1.27 18.45 3.48
CA MET A 58 0.46 17.35 2.97
C MET A 58 -0.79 17.14 3.82
N ASP A 59 -1.86 16.67 3.19
CA ASP A 59 -3.08 16.23 3.88
C ASP A 59 -2.96 14.80 4.36
N ARG A 60 -3.64 14.47 5.45
CA ARG A 60 -3.90 13.06 5.78
C ARG A 60 -4.83 12.48 4.72
N ASP A 61 -4.54 11.26 4.26
CA ASP A 61 -5.48 10.53 3.40
C ASP A 61 -6.80 10.35 4.16
N LEU A 62 -7.93 10.68 3.54
CA LEU A 62 -9.27 10.55 4.13
C LEU A 62 -9.57 9.12 4.61
N ASN A 63 -8.94 8.12 3.99
CA ASN A 63 -9.06 6.72 4.37
C ASN A 63 -8.05 6.29 5.46
N SER A 64 -7.28 7.24 6.00
CA SER A 64 -6.25 7.00 7.01
C SER A 64 -6.66 7.63 8.35
N PRO A 65 -7.36 6.89 9.24
CA PRO A 65 -7.72 7.40 10.55
C PRO A 65 -6.48 7.73 11.41
N PRO A 66 -6.64 8.50 12.50
CA PRO A 66 -5.58 8.70 13.49
C PRO A 66 -5.00 7.37 13.97
N GLY A 67 -3.66 7.25 13.98
CA GLY A 67 -2.96 6.01 14.31
C GLY A 67 -2.80 5.03 13.14
N GLY A 68 -3.41 5.31 11.99
CA GLY A 68 -3.34 4.50 10.77
C GLY A 68 -4.34 3.34 10.74
N TYR A 69 -4.28 2.53 9.68
CA TYR A 69 -5.17 1.40 9.46
C TYR A 69 -4.41 0.11 9.14
N GLY A 70 -5.01 -1.02 9.49
CA GLY A 70 -4.46 -2.34 9.14
C GLY A 70 -4.53 -2.57 7.63
N VAL A 71 -3.45 -3.11 7.06
CA VAL A 71 -3.46 -3.63 5.69
C VAL A 71 -2.91 -5.04 5.72
N TRP A 72 -3.71 -5.99 5.26
CA TRP A 72 -3.37 -7.40 5.20
C TRP A 72 -3.42 -7.89 3.77
N SER A 73 -2.43 -8.66 3.35
CA SER A 73 -2.34 -9.18 1.99
C SER A 73 -1.90 -10.62 2.01
N LEU A 74 -2.76 -11.52 1.52
CA LEU A 74 -2.42 -12.90 1.21
C LEU A 74 -1.85 -12.95 -0.20
N TYR A 75 -0.57 -13.30 -0.33
CA TYR A 75 0.11 -13.46 -1.61
C TYR A 75 0.01 -14.89 -2.12
N TYR A 76 -0.13 -14.99 -3.44
CA TYR A 76 -0.14 -16.23 -4.18
C TYR A 76 1.13 -16.33 -5.03
N ASP A 77 1.76 -17.50 -5.03
CA ASP A 77 2.93 -17.80 -5.84
C ASP A 77 2.89 -19.28 -6.27
N SER A 78 3.73 -19.66 -7.22
CA SER A 78 3.88 -21.07 -7.62
C SER A 78 4.63 -21.86 -6.53
N PRO A 79 4.59 -23.20 -6.55
CA PRO A 79 5.33 -24.00 -5.59
C PRO A 79 6.84 -23.75 -5.58
N GLN A 80 7.39 -23.34 -6.73
CA GLN A 80 8.80 -22.98 -6.92
C GLN A 80 9.08 -21.48 -6.69
N LEU A 81 8.13 -20.73 -6.13
CA LEU A 81 8.25 -19.30 -5.82
C LEU A 81 8.63 -18.45 -7.03
N ARG A 82 7.95 -18.67 -8.16
CA ARG A 82 8.23 -17.96 -9.42
C ARG A 82 8.22 -16.44 -9.23
N PHE A 83 7.21 -15.86 -8.60
CA PHE A 83 7.11 -14.40 -8.45
C PHE A 83 8.15 -13.82 -7.48
N TYR A 84 8.65 -14.62 -6.53
CA TYR A 84 9.81 -14.29 -5.73
C TYR A 84 11.05 -14.14 -6.61
N TRP A 85 11.42 -15.19 -7.38
CA TRP A 85 12.61 -15.19 -8.23
C TRP A 85 12.55 -14.11 -9.31
N GLU A 86 11.40 -13.96 -10.00
CA GLU A 86 11.19 -12.89 -10.98
C GLU A 86 11.46 -11.49 -10.40
N LYS A 87 11.17 -11.29 -9.11
CA LYS A 87 11.42 -10.03 -8.40
C LYS A 87 12.88 -9.87 -7.98
N ILE A 88 13.53 -10.94 -7.48
CA ILE A 88 14.94 -10.92 -7.07
C ILE A 88 15.86 -10.72 -8.29
N GLU A 89 15.63 -11.45 -9.36
CA GLU A 89 16.38 -11.37 -10.63
C GLU A 89 16.06 -10.08 -11.42
N GLY A 90 15.06 -9.32 -10.98
CA GLY A 90 14.72 -8.03 -11.57
C GLY A 90 14.08 -8.12 -12.95
N LEU A 91 13.46 -9.25 -13.31
CA LEU A 91 12.88 -9.49 -14.63
C LEU A 91 11.93 -8.36 -15.04
N LYS A 92 12.08 -7.89 -16.28
CA LYS A 92 11.30 -6.76 -16.83
C LYS A 92 9.81 -7.05 -16.91
N PHE A 93 9.45 -8.31 -17.11
CA PHE A 93 8.08 -8.79 -17.05
C PHE A 93 7.90 -9.63 -15.79
N ARG A 94 7.01 -9.20 -14.91
CA ARG A 94 6.69 -9.92 -13.66
C ARG A 94 5.32 -9.56 -13.14
N ARG A 95 4.67 -10.50 -12.45
CA ARG A 95 3.33 -10.31 -11.88
C ARG A 95 3.31 -10.67 -10.40
N LYS A 96 2.29 -10.21 -9.69
CA LYS A 96 1.96 -10.62 -8.32
C LYS A 96 0.45 -10.68 -8.20
N LEU A 97 -0.08 -11.78 -7.67
CA LEU A 97 -1.48 -11.92 -7.29
C LEU A 97 -1.61 -11.87 -5.76
N ARG A 98 -2.63 -11.17 -5.27
CA ARG A 98 -2.96 -11.16 -3.85
C ARG A 98 -4.44 -10.91 -3.58
N ILE A 99 -4.91 -11.43 -2.45
CA ILE A 99 -6.13 -10.97 -1.79
C ILE A 99 -5.73 -9.97 -0.71
N ARG A 100 -6.37 -8.80 -0.68
CA ARG A 100 -6.07 -7.73 0.26
C ARG A 100 -7.29 -7.33 1.09
N HIS A 101 -7.09 -7.25 2.39
CA HIS A 101 -8.05 -6.75 3.38
C HIS A 101 -7.55 -5.44 4.00
N TYR A 102 -8.49 -4.56 4.35
CA TYR A 102 -8.25 -3.30 5.06
C TYR A 102 -8.97 -3.34 6.40
N GLY A 103 -8.24 -3.02 7.48
CA GLY A 103 -8.74 -3.11 8.85
C GLY A 103 -8.16 -4.30 9.62
N ASP A 104 -8.83 -4.67 10.70
CA ASP A 104 -8.46 -5.79 11.55
C ASP A 104 -8.80 -7.13 10.86
N PRO A 105 -7.84 -8.08 10.74
CA PRO A 105 -8.11 -9.38 10.17
C PRO A 105 -8.90 -10.29 11.10
N ALA A 106 -8.97 -10.03 12.41
CA ALA A 106 -9.64 -10.92 13.37
C ALA A 106 -11.17 -10.98 13.16
N GLY A 107 -11.78 -9.89 12.69
CA GLY A 107 -13.22 -9.82 12.42
C GLY A 107 -13.63 -10.21 11.00
N VAL A 108 -12.72 -10.76 10.20
CA VAL A 108 -13.01 -11.09 8.79
C VAL A 108 -13.87 -12.34 8.70
N THR A 109 -14.99 -12.20 8.01
CA THR A 109 -15.92 -13.27 7.64
C THR A 109 -15.95 -13.45 6.12
N ASP A 110 -16.58 -14.53 5.63
CA ASP A 110 -16.72 -14.76 4.18
C ASP A 110 -17.51 -13.65 3.45
N ALA A 111 -18.35 -12.89 4.16
CA ALA A 111 -19.07 -11.74 3.62
C ALA A 111 -18.23 -10.45 3.60
N SER A 112 -17.09 -10.42 4.30
CA SER A 112 -16.26 -9.22 4.42
C SER A 112 -15.66 -8.81 3.07
N PRO A 113 -15.62 -7.51 2.74
CA PRO A 113 -15.10 -7.06 1.45
C PRO A 113 -13.57 -7.14 1.41
N VAL A 114 -13.04 -7.78 0.36
CA VAL A 114 -11.61 -7.84 0.08
C VAL A 114 -11.32 -7.45 -1.37
N CYS A 115 -10.11 -6.98 -1.65
CA CYS A 115 -9.66 -6.70 -3.01
C CYS A 115 -8.80 -7.85 -3.54
N VAL A 116 -9.22 -8.49 -4.64
CA VAL A 116 -8.34 -9.36 -5.43
C VAL A 116 -7.55 -8.47 -6.38
N GLU A 117 -6.22 -8.49 -6.29
CA GLU A 117 -5.35 -7.56 -7.01
C GLU A 117 -4.26 -8.28 -7.81
N ILE A 118 -4.08 -7.88 -9.07
CA ILE A 118 -2.90 -8.21 -9.87
C ILE A 118 -2.04 -6.95 -10.02
N LYS A 119 -0.80 -7.01 -9.53
CA LYS A 119 0.24 -6.01 -9.82
C LYS A 119 1.18 -6.58 -10.87
N GLN A 120 1.15 -6.01 -12.07
CA GLN A 120 1.99 -6.42 -13.20
C GLN A 120 3.01 -5.33 -13.52
N ARG A 121 4.24 -5.72 -13.83
CA ARG A 121 5.25 -4.84 -14.40
C ARG A 121 5.65 -5.36 -15.77
N VAL A 122 5.68 -4.45 -16.75
CA VAL A 122 6.17 -4.69 -18.11
C VAL A 122 7.19 -3.60 -18.41
N ASN A 123 8.46 -3.97 -18.50
CA ASN A 123 9.58 -3.04 -18.59
C ASN A 123 9.58 -2.02 -17.43
N ARG A 124 9.29 -0.76 -17.74
CA ARG A 124 9.24 0.35 -16.78
C ARG A 124 7.83 0.62 -16.26
N VAL A 125 6.80 0.10 -16.94
CA VAL A 125 5.39 0.38 -16.63
C VAL A 125 4.87 -0.62 -15.61
N THR A 126 4.22 -0.11 -14.58
CA THR A 126 3.52 -0.94 -13.59
C THR A 126 2.02 -0.71 -13.72
N GLN A 127 1.26 -1.79 -13.86
CA GLN A 127 -0.19 -1.79 -13.92
C GLN A 127 -0.75 -2.49 -12.68
N LYS A 128 -1.79 -1.91 -12.11
CA LYS A 128 -2.54 -2.51 -11.01
C LYS A 128 -3.99 -2.64 -11.46
N ARG A 129 -4.52 -3.85 -11.40
CA ARG A 129 -5.94 -4.15 -11.66
C ARG A 129 -6.49 -4.87 -10.43
N ARG A 130 -7.75 -4.59 -10.09
CA ARG A 130 -8.42 -5.22 -8.95
C ARG A 130 -9.92 -5.24 -9.12
N ILE A 131 -10.56 -6.16 -8.41
CA ILE A 131 -12.00 -6.18 -8.12
C ILE A 131 -12.20 -6.33 -6.61
N THR A 132 -13.33 -5.85 -6.10
CA THR A 132 -13.74 -6.06 -4.72
C THR A 132 -14.75 -7.19 -4.69
N LEU A 133 -14.52 -8.19 -3.85
CA LEU A 133 -15.39 -9.36 -3.70
C LEU A 133 -15.60 -9.66 -2.20
N PRO A 134 -16.69 -10.35 -1.83
CA PRO A 134 -16.77 -11.01 -0.53
C PRO A 134 -15.59 -12.00 -0.37
N TYR A 135 -15.03 -12.09 0.83
CA TYR A 135 -13.85 -12.91 1.09
C TYR A 135 -14.03 -14.38 0.70
N GLY A 136 -15.18 -14.98 1.00
CA GLY A 136 -15.49 -16.36 0.61
C GLY A 136 -15.49 -16.54 -0.91
N THR A 137 -16.04 -15.58 -1.65
CA THR A 137 -16.01 -15.56 -3.13
C THR A 137 -14.59 -15.39 -3.67
N ALA A 138 -13.79 -14.51 -3.07
CA ALA A 138 -12.38 -14.33 -3.45
C ALA A 138 -11.56 -15.61 -3.26
N ARG A 139 -11.84 -16.38 -2.19
CA ARG A 139 -11.23 -17.68 -1.95
C ARG A 139 -11.69 -18.74 -2.94
N ARG A 140 -12.98 -18.80 -3.31
CA ARG A 140 -13.41 -19.70 -4.41
C ARG A 140 -12.66 -19.40 -5.71
N LEU A 141 -12.52 -18.12 -6.04
CA LEU A 141 -11.77 -17.69 -7.23
C LEU A 141 -10.28 -18.07 -7.18
N CYS A 142 -9.60 -17.79 -6.06
CA CYS A 142 -8.13 -17.90 -5.98
C CYS A 142 -7.64 -19.24 -5.41
N ASP A 143 -8.33 -19.81 -4.42
CA ASP A 143 -7.94 -21.06 -3.75
C ASP A 143 -8.57 -22.26 -4.48
N ALA A 144 -9.88 -22.24 -4.68
CA ALA A 144 -10.62 -23.34 -5.32
C ALA A 144 -10.55 -23.31 -6.86
N ARG A 145 -10.07 -22.19 -7.43
CA ARG A 145 -9.89 -22.01 -8.89
C ARG A 145 -11.21 -22.06 -9.66
N GLU A 146 -12.27 -21.60 -9.03
CA GLU A 146 -13.62 -21.62 -9.57
C GLU A 146 -13.99 -20.27 -10.18
N THR A 147 -14.75 -20.31 -11.27
CA THR A 147 -15.40 -19.09 -11.74
C THR A 147 -16.41 -18.61 -10.69
N VAL A 148 -16.51 -17.30 -10.55
CA VAL A 148 -17.44 -16.65 -9.61
C VAL A 148 -18.38 -15.76 -10.40
N GLU A 149 -19.56 -15.47 -9.84
CA GLU A 149 -20.48 -14.50 -10.43
C GLU A 149 -19.79 -13.14 -10.58
N HIS A 150 -19.96 -12.51 -11.74
CA HIS A 150 -19.31 -11.25 -12.07
C HIS A 150 -20.09 -10.49 -13.14
N GLY A 151 -20.01 -9.16 -13.11
CA GLY A 151 -20.58 -8.31 -14.15
C GLY A 151 -19.76 -8.36 -15.45
N PRO A 152 -20.32 -7.89 -16.59
CA PRO A 152 -19.62 -7.88 -17.88
C PRO A 152 -18.28 -7.13 -17.87
N LYS A 153 -18.16 -6.09 -17.02
CA LYS A 153 -16.93 -5.28 -16.88
C LYS A 153 -15.82 -6.01 -16.09
N GLU A 154 -16.19 -6.92 -15.20
CA GLU A 154 -15.26 -7.66 -14.33
C GLU A 154 -14.79 -8.96 -14.97
N ARG A 155 -15.60 -9.52 -15.89
CA ARG A 155 -15.32 -10.75 -16.63
C ARG A 155 -13.87 -10.88 -17.12
N PRO A 156 -13.26 -9.88 -17.81
CA PRO A 156 -11.88 -10.03 -18.29
C PRO A 156 -10.88 -10.21 -17.14
N PHE A 157 -11.08 -9.52 -16.01
CA PHE A 157 -10.19 -9.63 -14.86
C PHE A 157 -10.38 -10.94 -14.10
N VAL A 158 -11.62 -11.41 -13.95
CA VAL A 158 -11.91 -12.72 -13.32
C VAL A 158 -11.26 -13.86 -14.11
N HIS A 159 -11.41 -13.86 -15.45
CA HIS A 159 -10.72 -14.84 -16.29
C HIS A 159 -9.20 -14.72 -16.24
N GLU A 160 -8.65 -13.50 -16.15
CA GLU A 160 -7.21 -13.31 -15.97
C GLU A 160 -6.70 -13.90 -14.65
N VAL A 161 -7.45 -13.73 -13.56
CA VAL A 161 -7.10 -14.32 -12.25
C VAL A 161 -7.13 -15.86 -12.36
N LEU A 162 -8.19 -16.44 -12.92
CA LEU A 162 -8.31 -17.88 -13.11
C LEU A 162 -7.18 -18.46 -13.96
N ASP A 163 -6.92 -17.85 -15.12
CA ASP A 163 -5.83 -18.27 -16.00
C ASP A 163 -4.49 -18.22 -15.27
N LEU A 164 -4.22 -17.14 -14.53
CA LEU A 164 -2.97 -16.99 -13.79
C LEU A 164 -2.82 -18.05 -12.69
N VAL A 165 -3.88 -18.30 -11.91
CA VAL A 165 -3.89 -19.28 -10.81
C VAL A 165 -3.74 -20.71 -11.34
N VAL A 166 -4.47 -21.07 -12.39
CA VAL A 166 -4.43 -22.42 -12.97
C VAL A 166 -3.12 -22.66 -13.69
N ARG A 167 -2.74 -21.77 -14.63
CA ARG A 167 -1.57 -21.96 -15.49
C ARG A 167 -0.25 -21.98 -14.71
N LEU A 168 -0.14 -21.17 -13.66
CA LEU A 168 1.07 -21.11 -12.84
C LEU A 168 0.99 -21.96 -11.57
N ASN A 169 -0.10 -22.72 -11.41
CA ASN A 169 -0.39 -23.49 -10.20
C ASN A 169 -0.23 -22.65 -8.92
N LEU A 170 -0.76 -21.43 -8.92
CA LEU A 170 -0.58 -20.53 -7.79
C LEU A 170 -1.30 -21.07 -6.54
N ARG A 171 -0.66 -20.88 -5.39
CA ARG A 171 -1.19 -21.25 -4.08
C ARG A 171 -0.98 -20.12 -3.07
N PRO A 172 -1.84 -20.00 -2.05
CA PRO A 172 -1.53 -19.21 -0.86
C PRO A 172 -0.10 -19.49 -0.39
N THR A 173 0.72 -18.45 -0.24
CA THR A 173 2.15 -18.60 0.04
C THR A 173 2.59 -17.83 1.27
N ALA A 174 2.14 -16.57 1.43
CA ALA A 174 2.49 -15.77 2.59
C ALA A 174 1.43 -14.68 2.84
N ILE A 175 1.13 -14.43 4.11
CA ILE A 175 0.40 -13.25 4.53
C ILE A 175 1.40 -12.20 4.99
N THR A 176 1.20 -10.95 4.55
CA THR A 176 1.86 -9.77 5.13
C THR A 176 0.82 -8.79 5.65
N GLY A 177 0.94 -8.43 6.93
CA GLY A 177 0.18 -7.40 7.64
C GLY A 177 1.05 -6.23 8.09
N TYR A 178 0.50 -5.03 8.14
CA TYR A 178 1.17 -3.83 8.69
C TYR A 178 0.15 -2.75 9.07
N GLN A 179 0.57 -1.79 9.89
CA GLN A 179 -0.18 -0.58 10.19
C GLN A 179 0.28 0.54 9.26
N ARG A 180 -0.65 1.14 8.51
CA ARG A 180 -0.35 2.17 7.53
C ARG A 180 -0.91 3.53 7.95
N GLU A 181 -0.04 4.53 7.93
CA GLU A 181 -0.42 5.93 7.86
C GLU A 181 -0.16 6.46 6.44
N ALA A 182 -1.04 7.31 5.92
CA ALA A 182 -0.92 7.84 4.58
C ALA A 182 -1.18 9.35 4.54
N LEU A 183 -0.34 10.05 3.78
CA LEU A 183 -0.43 11.46 3.46
C LEU A 183 -0.55 11.62 1.94
N VAL A 184 -1.33 12.61 1.50
CA VAL A 184 -1.53 12.98 0.09
C VAL A 184 -1.13 14.44 -0.13
N GLY A 185 -0.55 14.74 -1.28
CA GLY A 185 -0.06 16.09 -1.57
C GLY A 185 -1.20 17.09 -1.73
N ARG A 186 -0.92 18.35 -1.37
CA ARG A 186 -1.83 19.49 -1.45
C ARG A 186 -1.52 20.37 -2.66
N GLY A 187 -2.51 21.15 -3.12
CA GLY A 187 -2.30 22.17 -4.14
C GLY A 187 -1.77 21.59 -5.46
N SER A 188 -0.58 22.02 -5.89
CA SER A 188 0.08 21.53 -7.11
C SER A 188 0.69 20.14 -7.00
N ASP A 189 0.82 19.58 -5.79
CA ASP A 189 1.50 18.30 -5.54
C ASP A 189 0.52 17.10 -5.52
N THR A 190 -0.61 17.16 -6.26
CA THR A 190 -1.67 16.12 -6.20
C THR A 190 -1.20 14.70 -6.55
N GLY A 191 -0.12 14.56 -7.31
CA GLY A 191 0.51 13.27 -7.62
C GLY A 191 1.33 12.66 -6.47
N LEU A 192 1.66 13.45 -5.45
CA LEU A 192 2.47 13.05 -4.30
C LEU A 192 1.63 12.27 -3.29
N ARG A 193 2.15 11.13 -2.85
CA ARG A 193 1.61 10.34 -1.75
C ARG A 193 2.74 9.73 -0.94
N VAL A 194 2.72 9.93 0.37
CA VAL A 194 3.68 9.32 1.29
C VAL A 194 2.95 8.34 2.20
N THR A 195 3.51 7.16 2.42
CA THR A 195 2.96 6.20 3.39
C THR A 195 4.02 5.67 4.33
N PHE A 196 3.64 5.50 5.59
CA PHE A 196 4.47 4.87 6.61
C PHE A 196 3.85 3.54 7.00
N ASP A 197 4.57 2.44 6.75
CA ASP A 197 4.13 1.10 7.12
C ASP A 197 4.93 0.61 8.34
N ARG A 198 4.27 0.54 9.49
CA ARG A 198 4.84 0.12 10.78
C ARG A 198 4.44 -1.32 11.12
N ARG A 199 5.21 -1.96 12.02
CA ARG A 199 4.91 -3.28 12.60
C ARG A 199 4.64 -4.33 11.51
N VAL A 200 5.48 -4.34 10.47
CA VAL A 200 5.34 -5.23 9.32
C VAL A 200 5.60 -6.67 9.76
N ARG A 201 4.57 -7.48 9.64
CA ARG A 201 4.50 -8.85 10.16
C ARG A 201 3.76 -9.76 9.20
N GLY A 202 3.77 -11.04 9.46
CA GLY A 202 3.12 -11.99 8.59
C GLY A 202 3.20 -13.43 9.08
N ARG A 203 2.84 -14.35 8.18
CA ARG A 203 2.96 -15.80 8.37
C ARG A 203 3.01 -16.54 7.04
N ASP A 204 3.57 -17.74 7.07
CA ASP A 204 3.74 -18.70 5.96
C ASP A 204 2.77 -19.89 6.04
N ARG A 205 1.79 -19.82 6.94
CA ARG A 205 0.80 -20.85 7.24
C ARG A 205 -0.54 -20.19 7.59
N ASP A 206 -1.57 -21.00 7.78
CA ASP A 206 -2.86 -20.53 8.32
C ASP A 206 -3.44 -19.34 7.55
N PHE A 207 -3.55 -19.49 6.22
CA PHE A 207 -3.81 -18.39 5.29
C PHE A 207 -5.22 -17.81 5.33
N HIS A 208 -6.10 -18.33 6.19
CA HIS A 208 -7.43 -17.78 6.38
C HIS A 208 -7.36 -16.47 7.18
N PHE A 209 -7.91 -15.38 6.64
CA PHE A 209 -8.21 -14.18 7.41
C PHE A 209 -9.34 -14.51 8.40
N GLY A 210 -9.35 -13.89 9.57
CA GLY A 210 -10.33 -14.21 10.62
C GLY A 210 -9.95 -15.42 11.48
N LEU A 211 -8.87 -16.16 11.17
CA LEU A 211 -8.45 -17.27 12.01
C LEU A 211 -8.02 -16.77 13.40
N ALA A 212 -8.79 -17.16 14.41
CA ALA A 212 -8.50 -16.87 15.81
C ALA A 212 -7.18 -17.53 16.23
N GLY A 213 -6.36 -16.81 17.00
CA GLY A 213 -5.07 -17.32 17.48
C GLY A 213 -3.98 -17.46 16.42
N ALA A 214 -4.19 -16.98 15.19
CA ALA A 214 -3.15 -17.05 14.15
C ALA A 214 -1.90 -16.24 14.57
N GLU A 215 -0.78 -16.94 14.73
CA GLU A 215 0.48 -16.32 15.11
C GLU A 215 1.10 -15.59 13.91
N ASN A 216 1.45 -14.32 14.12
CA ASN A 216 2.15 -13.52 13.12
C ASN A 216 3.48 -13.05 13.70
N ARG A 217 4.55 -13.20 12.93
CA ARG A 217 5.90 -12.77 13.31
C ARG A 217 6.30 -11.53 12.53
N PHE A 218 7.10 -10.67 13.15
CA PHE A 218 7.69 -9.53 12.47
C PHE A 218 8.61 -10.01 11.35
N THR A 219 8.40 -9.47 10.14
CA THR A 219 9.26 -9.74 8.98
C THR A 219 10.22 -8.59 8.70
N ILE A 220 9.94 -7.42 9.28
CA ILE A 220 10.85 -6.28 9.39
C ILE A 220 10.91 -5.93 10.87
N PRO A 221 12.07 -5.52 11.41
CA PRO A 221 12.20 -5.20 12.83
C PRO A 221 11.13 -4.18 13.29
N PRO A 222 10.47 -4.40 14.44
CA PRO A 222 9.30 -3.60 14.84
C PRO A 222 9.60 -2.14 15.16
N HIS A 223 10.87 -1.82 15.43
CA HIS A 223 11.38 -0.46 15.62
C HIS A 223 11.65 0.27 14.29
N MET A 224 11.47 -0.39 13.15
CA MET A 224 11.59 0.20 11.82
C MET A 224 10.23 0.34 11.13
N ALA A 225 10.12 1.36 10.29
CA ALA A 225 9.00 1.62 9.41
C ALA A 225 9.47 1.67 7.96
N VAL A 226 8.63 1.20 7.04
CA VAL A 226 8.85 1.37 5.60
C VAL A 226 8.14 2.64 5.16
N MET A 227 8.92 3.69 4.88
CA MET A 227 8.42 4.91 4.26
C MET A 227 8.43 4.74 2.74
N GLU A 228 7.29 4.96 2.10
CA GLU A 228 7.13 4.86 0.64
C GLU A 228 6.61 6.19 0.09
N ILE A 229 7.38 6.82 -0.79
CA ILE A 229 7.02 8.06 -1.48
C ILE A 229 6.65 7.71 -2.92
N LYS A 230 5.47 8.18 -3.34
CA LYS A 230 4.98 8.07 -4.71
C LYS A 230 4.79 9.45 -5.28
N VAL A 231 5.36 9.70 -6.44
CA VAL A 231 5.23 10.97 -7.16
C VAL A 231 5.00 10.73 -8.63
N ASP A 232 4.28 11.65 -9.26
CA ASP A 232 4.08 11.68 -10.71
C ASP A 232 5.14 12.60 -11.34
N GLU A 233 5.76 12.15 -12.43
CA GLU A 233 6.80 12.81 -13.25
C GLU A 233 8.09 13.21 -12.54
N ARG A 234 8.01 14.04 -11.50
CA ARG A 234 9.15 14.60 -10.78
C ARG A 234 8.86 14.65 -9.29
N THR A 235 9.89 14.34 -8.50
CA THR A 235 9.80 14.51 -7.04
C THR A 235 9.94 15.99 -6.70
N PRO A 236 9.02 16.59 -5.91
CA PRO A 236 9.17 17.97 -5.46
C PRO A 236 10.49 18.18 -4.72
N TYR A 237 11.16 19.32 -4.95
CA TYR A 237 12.49 19.60 -4.39
C TYR A 237 12.52 19.45 -2.86
N TRP A 238 11.44 19.87 -2.20
CA TRP A 238 11.33 19.80 -0.75
C TRP A 238 11.28 18.37 -0.20
N ILE A 239 10.81 17.40 -0.98
CA ILE A 239 10.86 15.97 -0.61
C ILE A 239 12.29 15.45 -0.74
N THR A 240 13.01 15.85 -1.80
CA THR A 240 14.42 15.45 -1.96
C THR A 240 15.30 16.09 -0.89
N ASP A 241 15.04 17.35 -0.54
CA ASP A 241 15.72 18.06 0.55
C ASP A 241 15.43 17.41 1.91
N LEU A 242 14.17 17.08 2.20
CA LEU A 242 13.78 16.31 3.40
C LEU A 242 14.54 14.99 3.50
N ALA A 243 14.59 14.22 2.40
CA ALA A 243 15.30 12.95 2.38
C ALA A 243 16.80 13.12 2.62
N ALA A 244 17.42 14.16 2.07
CA ALA A 244 18.82 14.47 2.31
C ALA A 244 19.09 14.90 3.76
N ARG A 245 18.31 15.85 4.30
CA ARG A 245 18.45 16.34 5.69
C ARG A 245 18.26 15.26 6.73
N ARG A 246 17.37 14.29 6.47
CA ARG A 246 17.10 13.15 7.35
C ARG A 246 18.01 11.95 7.09
N ASN A 247 18.99 12.09 6.18
CA ASN A 247 19.96 11.06 5.78
C ASN A 247 19.31 9.73 5.34
N LEU A 248 18.25 9.83 4.52
CA LEU A 248 17.46 8.68 4.11
C LEU A 248 18.06 7.96 2.91
N ASN A 249 18.30 6.67 3.07
CA ASN A 249 18.85 5.82 2.01
C ASN A 249 17.76 5.02 1.29
N LEU A 250 17.82 5.02 -0.04
CA LEU A 250 16.89 4.27 -0.88
C LEU A 250 17.12 2.77 -0.71
N VAL A 251 16.05 2.03 -0.39
CA VAL A 251 16.06 0.58 -0.24
C VAL A 251 15.19 -0.10 -1.29
N ARG A 252 15.62 -1.26 -1.79
CA ARG A 252 14.86 -2.08 -2.76
C ARG A 252 13.95 -3.09 -2.06
N ILE A 253 13.21 -2.66 -1.05
CA ILE A 253 12.40 -3.56 -0.24
C ILE A 253 11.10 -3.99 -0.92
N SER A 254 10.76 -5.27 -0.76
CA SER A 254 9.46 -5.85 -1.11
C SER A 254 8.95 -6.66 0.07
N LYS A 255 7.85 -6.22 0.69
CA LYS A 255 7.25 -6.90 1.86
C LYS A 255 6.99 -8.40 1.64
N TYR A 256 6.60 -8.78 0.42
CA TYR A 256 6.45 -10.19 0.03
C TYR A 256 7.78 -10.96 0.07
N VAL A 257 8.84 -10.39 -0.52
CA VAL A 257 10.18 -11.02 -0.59
C VAL A 257 10.73 -11.18 0.81
N GLN A 258 10.65 -10.10 1.59
CA GLN A 258 11.04 -10.09 2.99
C GLN A 258 10.28 -11.16 3.80
N SER A 259 8.99 -11.38 3.53
CA SER A 259 8.22 -12.44 4.21
C SER A 259 8.72 -13.84 3.82
N ILE A 260 8.94 -14.11 2.53
CA ILE A 260 9.47 -15.40 2.04
C ILE A 260 10.82 -15.72 2.69
N GLU A 261 11.74 -14.76 2.72
CA GLU A 261 13.08 -14.94 3.30
C GLU A 261 13.04 -15.05 4.83
N ALA A 262 12.21 -14.26 5.51
CA ALA A 262 12.07 -14.29 6.96
C ALA A 262 11.51 -15.63 7.47
N PHE A 263 10.67 -16.31 6.68
CA PHE A 263 10.15 -17.64 7.00
C PHE A 263 11.03 -18.78 6.46
N GLY A 264 12.17 -18.49 5.83
CA GLY A 264 13.10 -19.50 5.34
C GLY A 264 12.61 -20.28 4.11
N LEU A 265 11.60 -19.77 3.40
CA LEU A 265 11.06 -20.41 2.20
C LEU A 265 11.99 -20.25 0.97
N ALA A 266 12.93 -19.30 1.02
CA ALA A 266 13.99 -19.12 0.04
C ALA A 266 15.26 -18.56 0.72
N PRO A 267 16.44 -18.70 0.08
CA PRO A 267 17.66 -18.06 0.55
C PRO A 267 17.50 -16.53 0.62
N ARG A 268 18.12 -15.92 1.64
CA ARG A 268 18.13 -14.46 1.82
C ARG A 268 18.85 -13.80 0.64
N SER A 269 18.19 -12.85 -0.02
CA SER A 269 18.82 -12.03 -1.06
C SER A 269 19.65 -10.91 -0.46
N VAL A 270 20.44 -10.23 -1.31
CA VAL A 270 21.15 -8.98 -0.95
C VAL A 270 20.22 -7.82 -0.57
N PHE A 271 18.91 -7.98 -0.72
CA PHE A 271 17.90 -7.00 -0.31
C PHE A 271 17.18 -7.39 0.98
N HIS A 272 17.54 -8.53 1.58
CA HIS A 272 17.01 -8.97 2.85
C HIS A 272 17.40 -7.97 3.94
N ILE A 273 16.48 -7.72 4.86
CA ILE A 273 16.71 -6.85 6.03
C ILE A 273 16.58 -7.71 7.29
N GLY A 274 17.68 -7.88 8.02
CA GLY A 274 17.70 -8.45 9.37
C GLY A 274 17.76 -7.37 10.46
N ASP A 275 17.71 -7.82 11.71
CA ASP A 275 17.90 -6.93 12.88
C ASP A 275 19.30 -6.30 12.87
N ALA A 276 20.33 -7.05 12.46
CA ALA A 276 21.72 -6.57 12.41
C ALA A 276 21.96 -5.47 11.35
N ASP A 277 21.08 -5.36 10.37
CA ASP A 277 21.17 -4.35 9.31
C ASP A 277 20.46 -3.03 9.70
N CYS A 278 19.81 -3.00 10.87
CA CYS A 278 19.04 -1.86 11.34
C CYS A 278 19.76 -1.15 12.51
N PRO A 279 19.61 0.18 12.63
CA PRO A 279 20.03 0.88 13.84
C PRO A 279 19.36 0.24 15.07
N PRO A 280 20.08 0.11 16.20
CA PRO A 280 19.47 -0.42 17.42
C PRO A 280 18.28 0.45 17.83
N PRO A 281 17.25 -0.13 18.47
CA PRO A 281 16.17 0.66 19.03
C PRO A 281 16.76 1.70 20.01
N PRO A 282 16.18 2.90 20.11
CA PRO A 282 16.62 3.87 21.11
C PRO A 282 16.55 3.23 22.50
N ALA A 283 17.55 3.52 23.33
CA ALA A 283 17.59 3.05 24.70
C ALA A 283 16.31 3.51 25.39
N THR A 284 15.46 2.56 25.79
CA THR A 284 14.33 2.87 26.68
C THR A 284 14.95 3.38 27.97
N PRO A 285 14.57 4.56 28.50
CA PRO A 285 14.94 4.93 29.86
C PRO A 285 14.48 3.79 30.76
N LEU A 286 15.40 3.22 31.56
CA LEU A 286 15.01 2.31 32.63
C LEU A 286 13.99 3.08 33.49
N ASP A 287 12.73 2.65 33.47
CA ASP A 287 11.78 3.09 34.47
C ASP A 287 12.41 2.79 35.83
N PRO A 288 12.55 3.79 36.73
CA PRO A 288 13.06 3.53 38.07
C PRO A 288 12.12 2.51 38.72
N GLN A 289 12.67 1.35 39.11
CA GLN A 289 11.93 0.36 39.89
C GLN A 289 11.22 1.08 41.04
N PRO A 290 9.89 0.88 41.22
CA PRO A 290 9.23 1.43 42.39
C PRO A 290 9.89 0.85 43.64
N PRO A 291 10.05 1.66 44.71
CA PRO A 291 10.73 1.22 45.91
C PRO A 291 10.06 -0.02 46.46
N VAL A 292 10.87 -1.04 46.77
CA VAL A 292 10.44 -2.25 47.45
C VAL A 292 9.88 -1.83 48.80
N HIS A 293 8.56 -1.90 48.95
CA HIS A 293 7.93 -1.77 50.27
C HIS A 293 8.30 -3.01 51.08
N GLU A 294 9.26 -2.87 52.01
CA GLU A 294 9.45 -3.84 53.08
C GLU A 294 8.16 -3.92 53.91
N ALA A 295 7.54 -5.10 53.92
CA ALA A 295 6.39 -5.38 54.77
C ALA A 295 6.82 -5.41 56.24
N PRO A 296 6.05 -4.83 57.17
CA PRO A 296 6.43 -4.83 58.58
C PRO A 296 6.32 -6.24 59.17
N VAL A 297 7.40 -6.64 59.85
CA VAL A 297 7.51 -7.84 60.67
C VAL A 297 6.39 -7.82 61.73
N LYS A 298 5.49 -8.80 61.67
CA LYS A 298 4.54 -9.04 62.76
C LYS A 298 5.31 -9.56 63.98
N ALA A 299 5.46 -8.70 64.98
CA ALA A 299 5.81 -9.10 66.33
C ALA A 299 4.68 -9.94 66.93
N GLY A 300 5.02 -11.11 67.45
CA GLY A 300 4.09 -11.93 68.22
C GLY A 300 3.88 -11.38 69.63
N ALA A 301 2.72 -11.69 70.22
CA ALA A 301 2.54 -11.78 71.66
C ALA A 301 1.27 -12.57 72.00
N GLN A 302 1.50 -13.69 72.71
CA GLN A 302 0.67 -14.38 73.72
C GLN A 302 -0.65 -15.05 73.30
#